data_AF-A0A150SQH8-F1
#
_entry.id   AF-A0A150SQH8-F1
#
_cell.length_a   1.000
_cell.length_b   1.000
_cell.length_c   1.000
_cell.angle_alpha   90.00
_cell.angle_beta   90.00
_cell.angle_gamma   90.00
#
_symmetry.space_group_name_H-M   'P 1'
#
loop_
_entity.id
_entity.type
_entity.pdbx_description
1 polymer ?
#
loop_
_entity_poly.entity_id
_entity_poly.type
_entity_poly.pdbx_seq_one_letter_code
_entity_poly.pdbx_strand_id
1 'polypeptide(L)'
;MTDPDAIAERLSELQANVLAPLVLGGPLHPVRPFGVRLALLLGDGAGALDRDLGSRIDVVRVRVARLVAPVDTLPELTSADWALLAALNDLLQLTNHELAGVLTRSRYPRLLASVRDLCELVPAPADVATALSRHATFARVLDSVRTDAVVAWWTGRASFRGQPPPPRLLRWRQLRNVEVETRRVGLADMGHGIPGLAPPDFADALALWMTRTPLTDLATATRKSPPFAWSASTLAVVATPPGRSLAYRVLLRQPHDLAVATLARAAREVPPRFGRARAIAESFASEVAAGIKLLDERSGAA
;
A
#
# COMPACT_ATOMS: atom_id res chain seq x y z
N MET A 1 -17.87 -18.82 -18.40
CA MET A 1 -17.43 -19.06 -17.01
C MET A 1 -15.92 -18.97 -17.00
N THR A 2 -15.32 -18.35 -15.99
CA THR A 2 -13.85 -18.29 -15.87
C THR A 2 -13.35 -19.67 -15.47
N ASP A 3 -12.33 -20.18 -16.15
CA ASP A 3 -11.72 -21.48 -15.88
C ASP A 3 -11.06 -21.47 -14.48
N PRO A 4 -11.43 -22.40 -13.55
CA PRO A 4 -10.83 -22.49 -12.22
C PRO A 4 -9.31 -22.63 -12.25
N ASP A 5 -8.76 -23.36 -13.22
CA ASP A 5 -7.31 -23.58 -13.36
C ASP A 5 -6.60 -22.26 -13.72
N ALA A 6 -7.23 -21.43 -14.55
CA ALA A 6 -6.73 -20.10 -14.85
C ALA A 6 -6.77 -19.19 -13.61
N ILE A 7 -7.82 -19.24 -12.78
CA ILE A 7 -7.87 -18.44 -11.54
C ILE A 7 -6.76 -18.88 -10.58
N ALA A 8 -6.55 -20.19 -10.45
CA ALA A 8 -5.48 -20.80 -9.68
C ALA A 8 -4.09 -20.29 -10.11
N GLU A 9 -3.77 -20.36 -11.41
CA GLU A 9 -2.50 -19.85 -11.96
C GLU A 9 -2.30 -18.36 -11.63
N ARG A 10 -3.35 -17.55 -11.81
CA ARG A 10 -3.33 -16.11 -11.53
C ARG A 10 -3.11 -15.82 -10.04
N LEU A 11 -3.66 -16.63 -9.15
CA LEU A 11 -3.44 -16.54 -7.71
C LEU A 11 -1.99 -16.92 -7.34
N SER A 12 -1.44 -17.99 -7.91
CA SER A 12 -0.04 -18.39 -7.69
C SER A 12 0.94 -17.32 -8.20
N GLU A 13 0.68 -16.73 -9.37
CA GLU A 13 1.45 -15.60 -9.89
C GLU A 13 1.44 -14.41 -8.89
N LEU A 14 0.28 -14.07 -8.34
CA LEU A 14 0.13 -12.97 -7.38
C LEU A 14 0.85 -13.25 -6.06
N GLN A 15 0.77 -14.50 -5.56
CA GLN A 15 1.49 -14.94 -4.37
C GLN A 15 3.01 -14.80 -4.55
N ALA A 16 3.54 -15.35 -5.65
CA ALA A 16 4.98 -15.42 -5.88
C ALA A 16 5.60 -14.06 -6.22
N ASN A 17 4.92 -13.24 -7.03
CA ASN A 17 5.52 -12.03 -7.60
C ASN A 17 5.16 -10.73 -6.87
N VAL A 18 4.11 -10.75 -6.03
CA VAL A 18 3.63 -9.55 -5.32
C VAL A 18 3.55 -9.78 -3.81
N LEU A 19 2.79 -10.78 -3.34
CA LEU A 19 2.63 -11.02 -1.89
C LEU A 19 3.97 -11.35 -1.21
N ALA A 20 4.69 -12.34 -1.75
CA ALA A 20 5.93 -12.80 -1.14
C ALA A 20 6.99 -11.70 -1.09
N PRO A 21 7.32 -10.96 -2.17
CA PRO A 21 8.31 -9.88 -2.08
C PRO A 21 7.84 -8.71 -1.22
N LEU A 22 6.53 -8.45 -1.14
CA LEU A 22 5.99 -7.42 -0.25
C LEU A 22 6.22 -7.77 1.23
N VAL A 23 5.92 -9.01 1.61
CA VAL A 23 6.03 -9.47 3.02
C VAL A 23 7.48 -9.80 3.36
N LEU A 24 8.09 -10.73 2.62
CA LEU A 24 9.45 -11.24 2.86
C LEU A 24 10.53 -10.20 2.51
N GLY A 25 10.20 -9.22 1.67
CA GLY A 25 11.16 -8.33 1.04
C GLY A 25 11.68 -8.92 -0.27
N GLY A 26 12.00 -8.04 -1.22
CA GLY A 26 12.52 -8.43 -2.52
C GLY A 26 11.97 -7.53 -3.64
N PRO A 27 12.36 -7.82 -4.89
CA PRO A 27 11.81 -7.12 -6.04
C PRO A 27 10.34 -7.50 -6.26
N LEU A 28 9.48 -6.50 -6.35
CA LEU A 28 8.10 -6.69 -6.78
C LEU A 28 8.05 -6.80 -8.31
N HIS A 29 7.32 -7.81 -8.79
CA HIS A 29 7.07 -7.99 -10.22
C HIS A 29 5.56 -7.95 -10.46
N PRO A 30 4.96 -6.75 -10.64
CA PRO A 30 3.53 -6.65 -10.88
C PRO A 30 3.10 -7.53 -12.05
N VAL A 31 2.07 -8.33 -11.82
CA VAL A 31 1.52 -9.26 -12.81
C VAL A 31 0.40 -8.59 -13.58
N ARG A 32 -0.11 -9.24 -14.64
CA ARG A 32 -1.20 -8.66 -15.48
C ARG A 32 -2.34 -8.12 -14.61
N PRO A 33 -2.99 -7.00 -14.97
CA PRO A 33 -4.09 -6.47 -14.19
C PRO A 33 -5.22 -7.48 -14.00
N PHE A 34 -5.80 -7.53 -12.80
CA PHE A 34 -6.90 -8.45 -12.49
C PHE A 34 -8.24 -7.85 -12.87
N GLY A 35 -8.44 -6.57 -12.56
CA GLY A 35 -9.73 -5.92 -12.62
C GLY A 35 -10.71 -6.46 -11.57
N VAL A 36 -11.86 -5.78 -11.41
CA VAL A 36 -12.85 -6.07 -10.34
C VAL A 36 -13.29 -7.53 -10.34
N ARG A 37 -13.74 -8.05 -11.50
CA ARG A 37 -14.38 -9.36 -11.58
C ARG A 37 -13.43 -10.50 -11.20
N LEU A 38 -12.20 -10.50 -11.70
CA LEU A 38 -11.25 -11.56 -11.40
C LEU A 38 -10.75 -11.44 -9.96
N ALA A 39 -10.48 -10.22 -9.49
CA ALA A 39 -9.99 -9.98 -8.14
C ALA A 39 -10.95 -10.50 -7.05
N LEU A 40 -12.26 -10.34 -7.25
CA LEU A 40 -13.28 -10.83 -6.31
C LEU A 40 -13.44 -12.36 -6.30
N LEU A 41 -12.92 -13.05 -7.31
CA LEU A 41 -12.91 -14.52 -7.36
C LEU A 41 -11.63 -15.10 -6.73
N LEU A 42 -10.66 -14.27 -6.36
CA LEU A 42 -9.41 -14.75 -5.77
C LEU A 42 -9.64 -15.20 -4.33
N GLY A 43 -8.99 -16.31 -3.97
CA GLY A 43 -9.05 -16.87 -2.61
C GLY A 43 -10.24 -17.81 -2.37
N ASP A 44 -11.22 -17.86 -3.28
CA ASP A 44 -12.30 -18.85 -3.21
C ASP A 44 -11.74 -20.23 -3.64
N GLY A 45 -11.64 -21.17 -2.69
CA GLY A 45 -11.23 -22.56 -2.96
C GLY A 45 -9.74 -22.77 -3.24
N ALA A 46 -8.85 -22.00 -2.59
CA ALA A 46 -7.42 -21.88 -2.86
C ALA A 46 -6.57 -23.19 -2.79
N GLY A 47 -6.72 -24.07 -3.79
CA GLY A 47 -5.91 -25.28 -3.98
C GLY A 47 -4.54 -25.05 -4.66
N ALA A 48 -4.27 -23.84 -5.15
CA ALA A 48 -3.14 -23.54 -6.04
C ALA A 48 -1.97 -22.76 -5.41
N LEU A 49 -1.99 -22.55 -4.09
CA LEU A 49 -0.94 -21.82 -3.41
C LEU A 49 0.28 -22.71 -3.14
N ASP A 50 1.47 -22.16 -3.33
CA ASP A 50 2.71 -22.78 -2.86
C ASP A 50 2.70 -22.75 -1.32
N ARG A 51 2.62 -23.95 -0.71
CA ARG A 51 2.51 -24.12 0.74
C ARG A 51 3.80 -23.74 1.47
N ASP A 52 4.95 -24.01 0.88
CA ASP A 52 6.25 -23.68 1.48
C ASP A 52 6.50 -22.17 1.44
N LEU A 53 6.09 -21.51 0.35
CA LEU A 53 6.08 -20.06 0.28
C LEU A 53 5.06 -19.44 1.25
N GLY A 54 3.85 -20.02 1.34
CA GLY A 54 2.82 -19.62 2.29
C GLY A 54 3.29 -19.66 3.74
N SER A 55 3.93 -20.75 4.15
CA SER A 55 4.49 -20.88 5.51
C SER A 55 5.53 -19.80 5.82
N ARG A 56 6.43 -19.48 4.87
CA ARG A 56 7.41 -18.40 5.06
C ARG A 56 6.75 -17.03 5.20
N ILE A 57 5.73 -16.77 4.38
CA ILE A 57 4.93 -15.53 4.46
C ILE A 57 4.29 -15.42 5.85
N ASP A 58 3.68 -16.48 6.36
CA ASP A 58 2.98 -16.45 7.66
C ASP A 58 3.93 -16.21 8.84
N VAL A 59 5.12 -16.83 8.83
CA VAL A 59 6.15 -16.57 9.85
C VAL A 59 6.52 -15.09 9.90
N VAL A 60 6.68 -14.44 8.73
CA VAL A 60 7.01 -13.01 8.68
C VAL A 60 5.81 -12.14 9.06
N ARG A 61 4.59 -12.48 8.63
CA ARG A 61 3.36 -11.78 9.04
C ARG A 61 3.21 -11.79 10.57
N VAL A 62 3.38 -12.94 11.22
CA VAL A 62 3.34 -13.04 12.70
C VAL A 62 4.44 -12.20 13.33
N ARG A 63 5.67 -12.20 12.78
CA ARG A 63 6.76 -11.34 13.27
C ARG A 63 6.42 -9.85 13.20
N VAL A 64 5.80 -9.40 12.11
CA VAL A 64 5.35 -8.01 11.96
C VAL A 64 4.23 -7.69 12.96
N ALA A 65 3.24 -8.56 13.11
CA ALA A 65 2.16 -8.37 14.09
C ALA A 65 2.69 -8.30 15.54
N ARG A 66 3.71 -9.09 15.87
CA ARG A 66 4.38 -9.09 17.18
C ARG A 66 5.05 -7.77 17.55
N LEU A 67 5.31 -6.89 16.59
CA LEU A 67 5.80 -5.54 16.87
C LEU A 67 4.76 -4.68 17.60
N VAL A 68 3.48 -5.06 17.54
CA VAL A 68 2.36 -4.26 18.07
C VAL A 68 1.38 -5.07 18.93
N ALA A 69 1.36 -6.39 18.85
CA ALA A 69 0.46 -7.25 19.63
C ALA A 69 1.14 -8.55 20.04
N PRO A 70 0.96 -9.06 21.28
CA PRO A 70 1.50 -10.35 21.69
C PRO A 70 0.64 -11.48 21.08
N VAL A 71 0.87 -11.81 19.81
CA VAL A 71 0.16 -12.86 19.08
C VAL A 71 1.14 -13.91 18.57
N ASP A 72 0.69 -15.16 18.54
CA ASP A 72 1.47 -16.30 18.04
C ASP A 72 0.99 -16.80 16.69
N THR A 73 -0.24 -16.47 16.32
CA THR A 73 -0.87 -16.84 15.06
C THR A 73 -1.62 -15.65 14.48
N LEU A 74 -1.81 -15.69 13.17
CA LEU A 74 -2.69 -14.80 12.44
C LEU A 74 -3.67 -15.63 11.62
N PRO A 75 -4.87 -15.11 11.34
CA PRO A 75 -5.77 -15.78 10.42
C PRO A 75 -5.14 -15.88 9.02
N GLU A 76 -5.54 -16.92 8.30
CA GLU A 76 -5.23 -17.07 6.88
C GLU A 76 -5.76 -15.87 6.08
N LEU A 77 -5.16 -15.62 4.91
CA LEU A 77 -5.60 -14.55 4.03
C LEU A 77 -6.95 -14.90 3.42
N THR A 78 -7.93 -14.04 3.65
CA THR A 78 -9.29 -14.20 3.11
C THR A 78 -9.37 -13.79 1.65
N SER A 79 -10.46 -14.12 0.95
CA SER A 79 -10.72 -13.63 -0.41
C SER A 79 -10.68 -12.10 -0.50
N ALA A 80 -11.16 -11.40 0.55
CA ALA A 80 -11.07 -9.94 0.63
C ALA A 80 -9.62 -9.43 0.70
N ASP A 81 -8.71 -10.16 1.36
CA ASP A 81 -7.29 -9.78 1.45
C ASP A 81 -6.57 -10.01 0.11
N TRP A 82 -6.91 -11.09 -0.59
CA TRP A 82 -6.42 -11.35 -1.95
C TRP A 82 -6.96 -10.34 -2.97
N ALA A 83 -8.23 -9.98 -2.89
CA ALA A 83 -8.82 -8.91 -3.69
C ALA A 83 -8.13 -7.57 -3.44
N LEU A 84 -7.79 -7.26 -2.17
CA LEU A 84 -7.05 -6.05 -1.82
C LEU A 84 -5.60 -6.06 -2.34
N LEU A 85 -4.95 -7.22 -2.33
CA LEU A 85 -3.64 -7.40 -2.94
C LEU A 85 -3.69 -7.24 -4.47
N ALA A 86 -4.73 -7.75 -5.11
CA ALA A 86 -4.96 -7.54 -6.54
C ALA A 86 -5.19 -6.05 -6.86
N ALA A 87 -5.93 -5.33 -6.01
CA ALA A 87 -6.08 -3.87 -6.13
C ALA A 87 -4.73 -3.15 -6.03
N LEU A 88 -3.83 -3.59 -5.14
CA LEU A 88 -2.47 -3.06 -5.04
C LEU A 88 -1.65 -3.35 -6.31
N ASN A 89 -1.73 -4.58 -6.84
CA ASN A 89 -1.09 -4.94 -8.10
C ASN A 89 -1.55 -4.02 -9.24
N ASP A 90 -2.86 -3.82 -9.36
CA ASP A 90 -3.47 -3.00 -10.40
C ASP A 90 -3.11 -1.51 -10.21
N LEU A 91 -3.01 -1.03 -8.97
CA LEU A 91 -2.50 0.31 -8.63
C LEU A 91 -1.04 0.48 -9.08
N LEU A 92 -0.16 -0.50 -8.82
CA LEU A 92 1.23 -0.48 -9.30
C LEU A 92 1.30 -0.47 -10.83
N GLN A 93 0.41 -1.21 -11.49
CA GLN A 93 0.31 -1.30 -12.95
C GLN A 93 -0.16 0.01 -13.60
N LEU A 94 -0.88 0.89 -12.90
CA LEU A 94 -1.16 2.26 -13.40
C LEU A 94 0.11 3.04 -13.70
N THR A 95 1.25 2.58 -13.22
CA THR A 95 2.54 3.23 -13.40
C THR A 95 3.43 2.56 -14.45
N ASN A 96 2.94 1.48 -15.06
CA ASN A 96 3.61 0.78 -16.13
C ASN A 96 3.61 1.62 -17.41
N HIS A 97 4.80 1.88 -17.94
CA HIS A 97 4.99 2.70 -19.14
C HIS A 97 4.52 2.01 -20.43
N GLU A 98 4.40 0.68 -20.44
CA GLU A 98 3.88 -0.07 -21.59
C GLU A 98 2.39 0.19 -21.83
N LEU A 99 1.66 0.66 -20.81
CA LEU A 99 0.27 1.09 -20.95
C LEU A 99 0.13 2.48 -21.61
N ALA A 100 1.21 3.26 -21.73
CA ALA A 100 1.19 4.63 -22.25
C ALA A 100 1.24 4.76 -23.79
N GLY A 101 1.25 3.64 -24.52
CA GLY A 101 1.17 3.63 -25.98
C GLY A 101 -0.04 4.39 -26.51
N VAL A 102 0.07 5.03 -27.67
CA VAL A 102 -0.97 5.90 -28.25
C VAL A 102 -2.33 5.20 -28.34
N LEU A 103 -2.33 3.91 -28.66
CA LEU A 103 -3.53 3.06 -28.76
C LEU A 103 -4.00 2.47 -27.43
N THR A 104 -3.21 2.60 -26.36
CA THR A 104 -3.46 1.99 -25.04
C THR A 104 -3.73 3.00 -23.94
N ARG A 105 -3.60 4.31 -24.20
CA ARG A 105 -3.85 5.38 -23.20
C ARG A 105 -5.22 5.32 -22.52
N SER A 106 -6.25 4.87 -23.25
CA SER A 106 -7.61 4.68 -22.71
C SER A 106 -7.69 3.60 -21.63
N ARG A 107 -6.63 2.80 -21.43
CA ARG A 107 -6.55 1.78 -20.38
C ARG A 107 -6.30 2.37 -18.99
N TYR A 108 -5.62 3.52 -18.86
CA TYR A 108 -5.37 4.11 -17.54
C TYR A 108 -6.65 4.51 -16.80
N PRO A 109 -7.59 5.26 -17.40
CA PRO A 109 -8.83 5.60 -16.71
C PRO A 109 -9.66 4.38 -16.33
N ARG A 110 -9.68 3.34 -17.19
CA ARG A 110 -10.39 2.08 -16.91
C ARG A 110 -9.76 1.29 -15.78
N LEU A 111 -8.44 1.16 -15.77
CA LEU A 111 -7.73 0.48 -14.69
C LEU A 111 -7.85 1.24 -13.38
N LEU A 112 -7.78 2.58 -13.42
CA LEU A 112 -7.97 3.43 -12.25
C LEU A 112 -9.39 3.29 -11.67
N ALA A 113 -10.41 3.34 -12.53
CA ALA A 113 -11.79 3.07 -12.13
C ALA A 113 -11.91 1.68 -11.49
N SER A 114 -11.32 0.66 -12.11
CA SER A 114 -11.33 -0.69 -11.55
C SER A 114 -10.64 -0.80 -10.18
N VAL A 115 -9.56 -0.06 -9.93
CA VAL A 115 -8.92 -0.02 -8.60
C VAL A 115 -9.86 0.63 -7.58
N ARG A 116 -10.52 1.74 -7.95
CA ARG A 116 -11.48 2.41 -7.07
C ARG A 116 -12.68 1.50 -6.74
N ASP A 117 -13.32 0.95 -7.77
CA ASP A 117 -14.46 0.04 -7.63
C ASP A 117 -14.10 -1.18 -6.76
N LEU A 118 -12.93 -1.77 -7.00
CA LEU A 118 -12.47 -2.92 -6.21
C LEU A 118 -12.25 -2.55 -4.74
N CYS A 119 -11.62 -1.40 -4.45
CA CYS A 119 -11.44 -0.92 -3.07
C CYS A 119 -12.76 -0.60 -2.37
N GLU A 120 -13.78 -0.16 -3.10
CA GLU A 120 -15.13 0.05 -2.56
C GLU A 120 -15.84 -1.27 -2.23
N LEU A 121 -15.66 -2.29 -3.06
CA LEU A 121 -16.25 -3.62 -2.88
C LEU A 121 -15.53 -4.46 -1.81
N VAL A 122 -14.24 -4.23 -1.57
CA VAL A 122 -13.51 -4.88 -0.48
C VAL A 122 -14.02 -4.33 0.87
N PRO A 123 -14.56 -5.19 1.75
CA PRO A 123 -15.08 -4.73 3.04
C PRO A 123 -13.95 -4.21 3.93
N ALA A 124 -14.30 -3.22 4.77
CA ALA A 124 -13.47 -2.83 5.90
C ALA A 124 -13.24 -4.05 6.82
N PRO A 125 -12.11 -4.12 7.55
CA PRO A 125 -11.89 -5.23 8.49
C PRO A 125 -13.01 -5.25 9.54
N ALA A 126 -13.65 -6.40 9.70
CA ALA A 126 -14.81 -6.56 10.60
C ALA A 126 -14.42 -6.48 12.09
N ASP A 127 -13.16 -6.82 12.41
CA ASP A 127 -12.63 -6.83 13.76
C ASP A 127 -11.15 -6.42 13.81
N VAL A 128 -10.64 -6.31 15.04
CA VAL A 128 -9.26 -5.92 15.32
C VAL A 128 -8.26 -6.98 14.85
N ALA A 129 -8.62 -8.27 14.89
CA ALA A 129 -7.77 -9.36 14.42
C ALA A 129 -7.55 -9.28 12.90
N THR A 130 -8.60 -9.01 12.14
CA THR A 130 -8.56 -8.78 10.69
C THR A 130 -7.76 -7.53 10.36
N ALA A 131 -7.95 -6.43 11.12
CA ALA A 131 -7.16 -5.21 10.94
C ALA A 131 -5.65 -5.46 11.18
N LEU A 132 -5.30 -6.24 12.20
CA LEU A 132 -3.93 -6.64 12.50
C LEU A 132 -3.35 -7.56 11.41
N SER A 133 -4.14 -8.53 10.93
CA SER A 133 -3.75 -9.43 9.84
C SER A 133 -3.44 -8.66 8.54
N ARG A 134 -4.30 -7.70 8.17
CA ARG A 134 -4.05 -6.81 7.02
C ARG A 134 -2.81 -5.95 7.26
N HIS A 135 -2.62 -5.42 8.47
CA HIS A 135 -1.42 -4.66 8.78
C HIS A 135 -0.15 -5.48 8.60
N ALA A 136 -0.11 -6.68 9.17
CA ALA A 136 1.01 -7.60 9.04
C ALA A 136 1.36 -7.95 7.59
N THR A 137 0.34 -8.00 6.72
CA THR A 137 0.47 -8.32 5.29
C THR A 137 0.96 -7.11 4.48
N PHE A 138 0.47 -5.92 4.81
CA PHE A 138 0.68 -4.70 4.01
C PHE A 138 1.59 -3.65 4.68
N ALA A 139 2.23 -3.96 5.81
CA ALA A 139 3.01 -3.01 6.60
C ALA A 139 4.10 -2.28 5.79
N ARG A 140 4.64 -2.94 4.76
CA ARG A 140 5.75 -2.45 3.94
C ARG A 140 5.31 -1.82 2.61
N VAL A 141 4.02 -1.63 2.40
CA VAL A 141 3.49 -1.15 1.11
C VAL A 141 4.10 0.20 0.70
N LEU A 142 4.24 1.14 1.64
CA LEU A 142 4.83 2.46 1.37
C LEU A 142 6.36 2.44 1.30
N ASP A 143 7.01 1.35 1.72
CA ASP A 143 8.44 1.14 1.51
C ASP A 143 8.74 0.70 0.06
N SER A 144 7.70 0.44 -0.74
CA SER A 144 7.84 0.08 -2.14
C SER A 144 8.42 1.25 -2.93
N VAL A 145 9.51 0.97 -3.63
CA VAL A 145 10.24 1.94 -4.45
C VAL A 145 10.40 1.39 -5.85
N ARG A 146 10.11 2.22 -6.85
CA ARG A 146 10.40 1.97 -8.25
C ARG A 146 11.73 2.63 -8.61
N THR A 147 12.62 1.89 -9.25
CA THR A 147 13.86 2.45 -9.79
C THR A 147 13.61 2.82 -11.25
N ASP A 148 13.65 4.12 -11.53
CA ASP A 148 13.52 4.66 -12.88
C ASP A 148 14.90 5.00 -13.45
N ALA A 149 15.04 4.88 -14.76
CA ALA A 149 16.25 5.25 -15.47
C ALA A 149 15.91 6.18 -16.64
N VAL A 150 16.64 7.28 -16.76
CA VAL A 150 16.61 8.15 -17.95
C VAL A 150 17.94 8.01 -18.65
N VAL A 151 17.90 7.61 -19.92
CA VAL A 151 19.07 7.51 -20.79
C VAL A 151 19.00 8.63 -21.80
N ALA A 152 19.99 9.52 -21.79
CA ALA A 152 20.13 10.61 -22.75
C ALA A 152 21.38 10.39 -23.62
N TRP A 153 21.33 10.82 -24.88
CA TRP A 153 22.45 10.80 -25.82
C TRP A 153 22.28 11.94 -26.83
N TRP A 154 23.30 12.20 -27.65
CA TRP A 154 23.34 13.37 -28.54
C TRP A 154 22.14 13.58 -29.48
N THR A 155 21.41 12.51 -29.84
CA THR A 155 20.21 12.59 -30.71
C THR A 155 18.88 12.34 -30.01
N GLY A 156 18.86 12.14 -28.68
CA GLY A 156 17.59 11.90 -28.01
C GLY A 156 17.69 11.43 -26.57
N ARG A 157 16.53 11.05 -26.02
CA ARG A 157 16.38 10.54 -24.67
C ARG A 157 15.33 9.43 -24.61
N ALA A 158 15.48 8.50 -23.68
CA ALA A 158 14.51 7.46 -23.37
C ALA A 158 14.38 7.29 -21.85
N SER A 159 13.16 7.08 -21.37
CA SER A 159 12.87 6.86 -19.95
C SER A 159 12.32 5.46 -19.73
N PHE A 160 12.83 4.78 -18.71
CA PHE A 160 12.45 3.43 -18.31
C PHE A 160 11.92 3.48 -16.88
N ARG A 161 10.71 2.95 -16.66
CA ARG A 161 10.05 2.98 -15.35
C ARG A 161 10.04 1.59 -14.75
N GLY A 162 10.79 1.39 -13.67
CA GLY A 162 10.89 0.09 -13.01
C GLY A 162 11.55 -1.01 -13.85
N GLN A 163 12.21 -0.65 -14.96
CA GLN A 163 12.90 -1.59 -15.85
C GLN A 163 14.31 -1.06 -16.16
N PRO A 164 15.30 -1.96 -16.30
CA PRO A 164 16.63 -1.57 -16.72
C PRO A 164 16.61 -1.09 -18.18
N PRO A 165 17.41 -0.07 -18.54
CA PRO A 165 17.56 0.33 -19.94
C PRO A 165 18.11 -0.82 -20.81
N PRO A 166 17.60 -1.02 -22.03
CA PRO A 166 18.13 -2.02 -22.95
C PRO A 166 19.63 -1.84 -23.21
N PRO A 167 20.45 -2.92 -23.20
CA PRO A 167 21.90 -2.83 -23.37
C PRO A 167 22.33 -2.07 -24.63
N ARG A 168 21.54 -2.15 -25.71
CA ARG A 168 21.79 -1.44 -26.97
C ARG A 168 21.84 0.08 -26.82
N LEU A 169 21.08 0.67 -25.90
CA LEU A 169 21.09 2.11 -25.65
C LEU A 169 22.30 2.56 -24.83
N LEU A 170 22.92 1.62 -24.11
CA LEU A 170 24.11 1.87 -23.29
C LEU A 170 25.42 1.69 -24.07
N ARG A 171 25.36 1.28 -25.34
CA ARG A 171 26.54 1.11 -26.21
C ARG A 171 27.12 2.45 -26.67
N TRP A 172 28.43 2.46 -26.90
CA TRP A 172 29.20 3.60 -27.42
C TRP A 172 29.05 4.87 -26.57
N ARG A 173 29.15 4.72 -25.24
CA ARG A 173 28.93 5.81 -24.29
C ARG A 173 29.72 7.07 -24.60
N GLN A 174 31.00 6.92 -24.95
CA GLN A 174 31.90 8.04 -25.25
C GLN A 174 31.61 8.68 -26.62
N LEU A 175 31.26 7.89 -27.64
CA LEU A 175 30.99 8.43 -28.98
C LEU A 175 29.61 9.11 -29.09
N ARG A 176 28.62 8.63 -28.32
CA ARG A 176 27.24 9.12 -28.35
C ARG A 176 26.90 10.04 -27.18
N ASN A 177 27.86 10.32 -26.29
CA ASN A 177 27.66 11.03 -25.03
C ASN A 177 26.45 10.46 -24.26
N VAL A 178 26.46 9.14 -24.01
CA VAL A 178 25.35 8.47 -23.33
C VAL A 178 25.45 8.70 -21.83
N GLU A 179 24.46 9.40 -21.28
CA GLU A 179 24.28 9.64 -19.86
C GLU A 179 23.14 8.78 -19.33
N VAL A 180 23.31 8.23 -18.13
CA VAL A 180 22.30 7.43 -17.45
C VAL A 180 22.06 8.02 -16.07
N GLU A 181 20.88 8.57 -15.87
CA GLU A 181 20.40 9.00 -14.57
C GLU A 181 19.48 7.93 -13.99
N THR A 182 19.71 7.53 -12.75
CA THR A 182 18.83 6.59 -12.04
C THR A 182 18.19 7.27 -10.85
N ARG A 183 16.89 7.07 -10.67
CA ARG A 183 16.11 7.68 -9.59
C ARG A 183 15.25 6.66 -8.89
N ARG A 184 15.25 6.72 -7.56
CA ARG A 184 14.32 5.97 -6.71
C ARG A 184 13.04 6.78 -6.50
N VAL A 185 11.90 6.20 -6.83
CA VAL A 185 10.58 6.83 -6.75
C VAL A 185 9.72 6.01 -5.78
N GLY A 186 9.33 6.59 -4.65
CA GLY A 186 8.45 5.91 -3.67
C GLY A 186 7.03 5.77 -4.19
N LEU A 187 6.26 4.82 -3.65
CA LEU A 187 4.90 4.49 -4.09
C LEU A 187 4.01 5.73 -4.26
N ALA A 188 4.00 6.62 -3.27
CA ALA A 188 3.20 7.86 -3.29
C ALA A 188 3.49 8.78 -4.48
N ASP A 189 4.72 8.74 -4.99
CA ASP A 189 5.17 9.59 -6.08
C ASP A 189 5.10 8.90 -7.46
N MET A 190 4.79 7.60 -7.51
CA MET A 190 4.86 6.82 -8.75
C MET A 190 3.89 7.30 -9.83
N GLY A 191 2.79 7.96 -9.43
CA GLY A 191 1.79 8.59 -10.29
C GLY A 191 2.33 9.77 -11.12
N HIS A 192 3.45 10.37 -10.72
CA HIS A 192 3.95 11.60 -11.35
C HIS A 192 4.49 11.37 -12.78
N GLY A 193 4.16 12.33 -13.65
CA GLY A 193 4.65 12.38 -15.02
C GLY A 193 4.15 11.25 -15.92
N ILE A 194 3.08 10.52 -15.56
CA ILE A 194 2.49 9.48 -16.40
C ILE A 194 1.50 10.13 -17.37
N PRO A 195 1.69 10.00 -18.69
CA PRO A 195 0.72 10.50 -19.66
C PRO A 195 -0.64 9.81 -19.48
N GLY A 196 -1.69 10.59 -19.25
CA GLY A 196 -3.06 10.06 -19.10
C GLY A 196 -3.45 9.62 -17.69
N LEU A 197 -2.59 9.84 -16.69
CA LEU A 197 -2.91 9.65 -15.28
C LEU A 197 -2.53 10.93 -14.50
N ALA A 198 -3.51 11.61 -13.93
CA ALA A 198 -3.23 12.77 -13.10
C ALA A 198 -2.64 12.33 -11.75
N PRO A 199 -1.62 13.03 -11.21
CA PRO A 199 -1.07 12.67 -9.90
C PRO A 199 -2.10 12.63 -8.76
N PRO A 200 -3.09 13.57 -8.68
CA PRO A 200 -4.14 13.49 -7.68
C PRO A 200 -4.99 12.23 -7.80
N ASP A 201 -5.31 11.79 -9.02
CA ASP A 201 -6.12 10.59 -9.25
C ASP A 201 -5.46 9.32 -8.69
N PHE A 202 -4.13 9.20 -8.86
CA PHE A 202 -3.34 8.11 -8.28
C PHE A 202 -3.29 8.21 -6.75
N ALA A 203 -3.05 9.42 -6.22
CA ALA A 203 -3.03 9.65 -4.78
C ALA A 203 -4.37 9.32 -4.11
N ASP A 204 -5.49 9.65 -4.76
CA ASP A 204 -6.83 9.33 -4.29
C ASP A 204 -7.11 7.83 -4.30
N ALA A 205 -6.67 7.12 -5.36
CA ALA A 205 -6.79 5.66 -5.41
C ALA A 205 -5.94 4.96 -4.33
N LEU A 206 -4.72 5.45 -4.11
CA LEU A 206 -3.87 4.98 -3.01
C LEU A 206 -4.50 5.29 -1.65
N ALA A 207 -5.04 6.49 -1.45
CA ALA A 207 -5.71 6.87 -0.20
C ALA A 207 -6.91 5.96 0.08
N LEU A 208 -7.74 5.70 -0.94
CA LEU A 208 -8.87 4.79 -0.85
C LEU A 208 -8.43 3.37 -0.49
N TRP A 209 -7.37 2.86 -1.14
CA TRP A 209 -6.79 1.56 -0.81
C TRP A 209 -6.30 1.48 0.65
N MET A 210 -5.64 2.54 1.14
CA MET A 210 -5.18 2.63 2.53
C MET A 210 -6.35 2.57 3.54
N THR A 211 -7.55 3.05 3.18
CA THR A 211 -8.74 2.91 4.06
C THR A 211 -9.14 1.46 4.33
N ARG A 212 -8.67 0.49 3.53
CA ARG A 212 -8.91 -0.94 3.74
C ARG A 212 -7.89 -1.59 4.66
N THR A 213 -6.79 -0.89 4.99
CA THR A 213 -5.70 -1.32 5.87
C THR A 213 -5.50 -0.32 7.03
N PRO A 214 -6.53 -0.12 7.89
CA PRO A 214 -6.56 1.03 8.82
C PRO A 214 -5.36 1.12 9.77
N LEU A 215 -4.80 -0.02 10.22
CA LEU A 215 -3.61 -0.01 11.05
C LEU A 215 -2.33 0.32 10.27
N THR A 216 -2.23 -0.05 8.98
CA THR A 216 -1.13 0.41 8.10
C THR A 216 -1.25 1.90 7.79
N ASP A 217 -2.48 2.39 7.60
CA ASP A 217 -2.76 3.82 7.41
C ASP A 217 -2.32 4.64 8.63
N LEU A 218 -2.66 4.20 9.84
CA LEU A 218 -2.20 4.81 11.09
C LEU A 218 -0.68 4.65 11.30
N ALA A 219 -0.12 3.48 11.01
CA ALA A 219 1.31 3.23 11.09
C ALA A 219 2.13 4.12 10.15
N THR A 220 1.49 4.70 9.14
CA THR A 220 2.13 5.59 8.16
C THR A 220 1.48 6.97 8.16
N ALA A 221 0.87 7.38 9.27
CA ALA A 221 0.11 8.62 9.34
C ALA A 221 0.95 9.87 9.00
N THR A 222 2.23 9.86 9.34
CA THR A 222 3.19 10.96 9.12
C THR A 222 3.68 11.09 7.66
N ARG A 223 3.19 10.23 6.75
CA ARG A 223 3.54 10.29 5.33
C ARG A 223 3.13 11.62 4.71
N LYS A 224 3.90 12.07 3.70
CA LYS A 224 3.63 13.32 2.99
C LYS A 224 2.46 13.22 2.01
N SER A 225 2.32 12.09 1.32
CA SER A 225 1.31 11.87 0.30
C SER A 225 0.89 10.38 0.23
N PRO A 226 -0.40 10.06 0.00
CA PRO A 226 -1.52 10.96 0.26
C PRO A 226 -1.55 11.33 1.75
N PRO A 227 -1.92 12.55 2.16
CA PRO A 227 -1.96 12.91 3.58
C PRO A 227 -2.92 11.99 4.34
N PHE A 228 -2.58 11.67 5.59
CA PHE A 228 -3.46 10.88 6.45
C PHE A 228 -4.80 11.59 6.66
N ALA A 229 -5.90 10.85 6.57
CA ALA A 229 -7.24 11.34 6.88
C ALA A 229 -8.00 10.25 7.64
N TRP A 230 -8.87 10.67 8.56
CA TRP A 230 -9.74 9.72 9.25
C TRP A 230 -10.74 9.12 8.25
N SER A 231 -10.73 7.80 8.14
CA SER A 231 -11.71 7.02 7.40
C SER A 231 -12.64 6.30 8.38
N ALA A 232 -13.78 5.81 7.88
CA ALA A 232 -14.67 4.98 8.70
C ALA A 232 -13.94 3.78 9.29
N SER A 233 -13.01 3.16 8.54
CA SER A 233 -12.22 2.02 9.00
C SER A 233 -11.23 2.38 10.11
N THR A 234 -10.49 3.49 9.99
CA THR A 234 -9.54 3.90 11.04
C THR A 234 -10.28 4.31 12.31
N LEU A 235 -11.41 5.00 12.17
CA LEU A 235 -12.30 5.35 13.28
C LEU A 235 -12.90 4.11 13.96
N ALA A 236 -13.35 3.12 13.20
CA ALA A 236 -13.90 1.87 13.75
C ALA A 236 -12.86 1.12 14.59
N VAL A 237 -11.59 1.07 14.14
CA VAL A 237 -10.50 0.47 14.90
C VAL A 237 -10.29 1.20 16.23
N VAL A 238 -10.14 2.53 16.22
CA VAL A 238 -9.84 3.31 17.44
C VAL A 238 -11.05 3.52 18.36
N ALA A 239 -12.26 3.20 17.89
CA ALA A 239 -13.48 3.22 18.70
C ALA A 239 -13.56 2.06 19.69
N THR A 240 -12.76 1.00 19.50
CA THR A 240 -12.70 -0.15 20.41
C THR A 240 -11.43 -0.10 21.28
N PRO A 241 -11.48 -0.48 22.57
CA PRO A 241 -10.28 -0.52 23.40
C PRO A 241 -9.09 -1.32 22.85
N PRO A 242 -9.26 -2.56 22.32
CA PRO A 242 -8.15 -3.31 21.74
C PRO A 242 -7.59 -2.65 20.47
N GLY A 243 -8.46 -2.17 19.58
CA GLY A 243 -8.02 -1.50 18.35
C GLY A 243 -7.31 -0.17 18.62
N ARG A 244 -7.79 0.59 19.61
CA ARG A 244 -7.16 1.82 20.12
C ARG A 244 -5.75 1.55 20.68
N SER A 245 -5.59 0.47 21.44
CA SER A 245 -4.28 0.06 21.95
C SER A 245 -3.30 -0.31 20.82
N LEU A 246 -3.75 -1.01 19.78
CA LEU A 246 -2.93 -1.31 18.60
C LEU A 246 -2.58 -0.05 17.81
N ALA A 247 -3.55 0.84 17.59
CA ALA A 247 -3.36 2.11 16.93
C ALA A 247 -2.31 2.97 17.65
N TYR A 248 -2.38 3.06 18.98
CA TYR A 248 -1.38 3.74 19.79
C TYR A 248 0.02 3.15 19.60
N ARG A 249 0.15 1.81 19.63
CA ARG A 249 1.44 1.12 19.45
C ARG A 249 2.04 1.31 18.06
N VAL A 250 1.24 1.32 16.99
CA VAL A 250 1.78 1.63 15.64
C VAL A 250 2.25 3.08 15.55
N LEU A 251 1.56 4.01 16.20
CA LEU A 251 1.91 5.44 16.20
C LEU A 251 3.17 5.75 17.02
N LEU A 252 3.41 5.03 18.12
CA LEU A 252 4.65 5.16 18.90
C LEU A 252 5.92 4.78 18.11
N ARG A 253 5.77 4.19 16.92
CA ARG A 253 6.89 3.87 16.02
C ARG A 253 7.20 5.01 15.03
N GLN A 254 6.42 6.08 15.09
CA GLN A 254 6.57 7.27 14.25
C GLN A 254 7.25 8.40 15.02
N PRO A 255 7.82 9.42 14.33
CA PRO A 255 8.29 10.63 14.99
C PRO A 255 7.14 11.28 15.80
N HIS A 256 7.31 11.36 17.11
CA HIS A 256 6.27 11.73 18.08
C HIS A 256 5.57 13.05 17.74
N ASP A 257 6.33 14.12 17.52
CA ASP A 257 5.79 15.44 17.18
C ASP A 257 4.94 15.43 15.90
N LEU A 258 5.42 14.72 14.87
CA LEU A 258 4.73 14.61 13.59
C LEU A 258 3.44 13.78 13.73
N ALA A 259 3.46 12.71 14.51
CA ALA A 259 2.29 11.89 14.77
C ALA A 259 1.19 12.70 15.48
N VAL A 260 1.54 13.41 16.56
CA VAL A 260 0.59 14.27 17.31
C VAL A 260 0.03 15.36 16.41
N ALA A 261 0.90 16.10 15.71
CA ALA A 261 0.47 17.18 14.81
C ALA A 261 -0.45 16.67 13.67
N THR A 262 -0.12 15.51 13.10
CA THR A 262 -0.91 14.89 12.02
C THR A 262 -2.29 14.48 12.51
N LEU A 263 -2.39 13.80 13.66
CA LEU A 263 -3.68 13.35 14.20
C LEU A 263 -4.56 14.54 14.59
N ALA A 264 -3.98 15.57 15.21
CA ALA A 264 -4.69 16.80 15.56
C ALA A 264 -5.22 17.53 14.32
N ARG A 265 -4.41 17.63 13.25
CA ARG A 265 -4.86 18.18 11.95
C ARG A 265 -6.00 17.35 11.38
N ALA A 266 -5.81 16.04 11.23
CA ALA A 266 -6.80 15.15 10.63
C ALA A 266 -8.12 15.15 11.42
N ALA A 267 -8.07 15.23 12.76
CA ALA A 267 -9.27 15.32 13.59
C ALA A 267 -10.08 16.60 13.33
N ARG A 268 -9.40 17.75 13.12
CA ARG A 268 -10.07 19.02 12.76
C ARG A 268 -10.71 19.00 11.37
N GLU A 269 -10.16 18.21 10.46
CA GLU A 269 -10.67 18.05 9.09
C GLU A 269 -11.93 17.17 9.02
N VAL A 270 -12.27 16.44 10.08
CA VAL A 270 -13.52 15.67 10.14
C VAL A 270 -14.72 16.64 10.09
N PRO A 271 -15.61 16.54 9.08
CA PRO A 271 -16.72 17.48 8.94
C PRO A 271 -17.62 17.53 10.18
N PRO A 272 -18.08 18.73 10.62
CA PRO A 272 -18.92 18.88 11.83
C PRO A 272 -20.20 18.04 11.82
N ARG A 273 -20.77 17.78 10.63
CA ARG A 273 -21.94 16.90 10.47
C ARG A 273 -21.72 15.47 10.96
N PHE A 274 -20.46 15.04 11.14
CA PHE A 274 -20.10 13.72 11.67
C PHE A 274 -19.62 13.83 13.13
N GLY A 275 -20.40 14.47 14.01
CA GLY A 275 -20.02 14.79 15.39
C GLY A 275 -19.44 13.61 16.19
N ARG A 276 -20.03 12.40 16.08
CA ARG A 276 -19.51 11.19 16.75
C ARG A 276 -18.13 10.78 16.23
N ALA A 277 -17.92 10.78 14.92
CA ALA A 277 -16.64 10.45 14.30
C ALA A 277 -15.55 11.44 14.74
N ARG A 278 -15.90 12.73 14.74
CA ARG A 278 -15.01 13.80 15.18
C ARG A 278 -14.63 13.66 16.66
N ALA A 279 -15.59 13.37 17.54
CA ALA A 279 -15.32 13.15 18.96
C ALA A 279 -14.38 11.96 19.19
N ILE A 280 -14.52 10.87 18.43
CA ILE A 280 -13.61 9.72 18.50
C ILE A 280 -12.19 10.12 18.06
N ALA A 281 -12.08 10.83 16.93
CA ALA A 281 -10.79 11.30 16.40
C ALA A 281 -10.08 12.26 17.36
N GLU A 282 -10.80 13.25 17.89
CA GLU A 282 -10.27 14.24 18.85
C GLU A 282 -9.85 13.56 20.15
N SER A 283 -10.71 12.69 20.72
CA SER A 283 -10.38 11.91 21.92
C SER A 283 -9.11 11.09 21.74
N PHE A 284 -8.97 10.40 20.60
CA PHE A 284 -7.78 9.60 20.34
C PHE A 284 -6.52 10.45 20.11
N ALA A 285 -6.63 11.55 19.38
CA ALA A 285 -5.51 12.46 19.19
C ALA A 285 -5.01 13.05 20.53
N SER A 286 -5.92 13.43 21.43
CA SER A 286 -5.58 13.91 22.77
C SER A 286 -4.91 12.85 23.63
N GLU A 287 -5.40 11.60 23.58
CA GLU A 287 -4.79 10.48 24.30
C GLU A 287 -3.37 10.19 23.81
N VAL A 288 -3.16 10.16 22.48
CA VAL A 288 -1.83 9.96 21.89
C VAL A 288 -0.87 11.06 22.33
N ALA A 289 -1.31 12.32 22.29
CA ALA A 289 -0.50 13.46 22.72
C ALA A 289 -0.12 13.38 24.20
N ALA A 290 -1.07 13.04 25.08
CA ALA A 290 -0.82 12.87 26.50
C ALA A 290 0.14 11.70 26.79
N GLY A 291 -0.06 10.57 26.11
CA GLY A 291 0.79 9.38 26.26
C GLY A 291 2.24 9.62 25.82
N ILE A 292 2.43 10.29 24.69
CA ILE A 292 3.75 10.67 24.18
C ILE A 292 4.44 11.64 25.14
N LYS A 293 3.74 12.69 25.60
CA LYS A 293 4.30 13.65 26.56
C LYS A 293 4.81 12.96 27.83
N LEU A 294 4.04 12.01 28.37
CA LEU A 294 4.45 11.23 29.54
C LEU A 294 5.67 10.34 29.29
N LEU A 295 5.82 9.81 28.07
CA LEU A 295 7.01 9.04 27.68
C LEU A 295 8.24 9.93 27.59
N ASP A 296 8.12 11.10 26.96
CA ASP A 296 9.23 12.04 26.80
C ASP A 296 9.71 12.58 28.16
N GLU A 297 8.79 12.90 29.08
CA GLU A 297 9.10 13.31 30.46
C GLU A 297 9.88 12.23 31.23
N ARG A 298 9.55 10.95 31.02
CA ARG A 298 10.26 9.83 31.66
C ARG A 298 11.64 9.60 31.06
N SER A 299 11.79 9.77 29.74
CA SER A 299 13.08 9.62 29.05
C SER A 299 14.03 10.78 29.33
N GLY A 300 13.53 11.99 29.58
CA GLY A 300 14.37 13.14 29.97
C GLY A 300 14.77 13.18 31.44
N ALA A 301 14.17 12.34 32.30
CA ALA A 301 14.49 12.24 33.72
C ALA A 301 15.52 11.14 34.05
N ALA A 302 15.97 10.37 33.05
CA ALA A 302 16.97 9.31 33.16
C ALA A 302 18.31 9.73 32.55
#